data_AF-A0A974UB71-F1
#
_entry.id   AF-A0A974UB71-F1
#
_cell.length_a   1.000
_cell.length_b   1.000
_cell.length_c   1.000
_cell.angle_alpha   90.00
_cell.angle_beta   90.00
_cell.angle_gamma   90.00
#
_symmetry.space_group_name_H-M   'P 1'
#
loop_
_entity.id
_entity.type
_entity.pdbx_description
1 polymer ?
#
loop_
_entity_poly.entity_id
_entity_poly.type
_entity_poly.pdbx_seq_one_letter_code
_entity_poly.pdbx_strand_id
1 'polypeptide(L)'
;MKKYRLCLVGFGNVGKAFARLLLKKKVELADKYDLSVSVTGIITGSHGRAVNPAGLDLEQALSLVESGSSLDSLSTMDAPAEALALIQQCPADFMFETTPVNPQTGQPAISHIEKALESGMHAVTANKGPVVHGYQHLTSLAVKMDKRFLFESAVMDGAPIFALFREPLVGANLISFHGILNSCTNLLLEMMEQGKSLDEAVDFGRSIGITETDPSNDIDGWDASIKVAALVTVLMGTPLTTQQVDRTGIRGVTPEMIAEAKADGERWKLVCSAKRQDDRIITKVAPQRVGPDSPLFSVNGTSSYCQFQLDVLPGLGVLESDPGPETTAYGLLADMLNILEVV
;
A
#
# COMPACT_ATOMS: atom_id res chain seq x y z
N MET A 1 24.78 -14.99 -11.09
CA MET A 1 23.82 -14.59 -10.06
C MET A 1 24.20 -13.29 -9.38
N LYS A 2 23.49 -12.22 -9.70
CA LYS A 2 23.59 -10.93 -9.00
C LYS A 2 23.03 -11.08 -7.58
N LYS A 3 23.73 -10.55 -6.59
CA LYS A 3 23.35 -10.64 -5.17
C LYS A 3 22.92 -9.28 -4.67
N TYR A 4 21.73 -9.20 -4.07
CA TYR A 4 21.19 -7.98 -3.48
C TYR A 4 20.84 -8.19 -2.00
N ARG A 5 21.21 -7.21 -1.19
CA ARG A 5 21.00 -7.20 0.26
C ARG A 5 19.86 -6.26 0.61
N LEU A 6 18.98 -6.67 1.51
CA LEU A 6 17.76 -5.95 1.82
C LEU A 6 17.73 -5.54 3.30
N CYS A 7 17.28 -4.32 3.59
CA CYS A 7 16.96 -3.84 4.92
C CYS A 7 15.44 -3.69 5.06
N LEU A 8 14.82 -4.34 6.04
CA LEU A 8 13.38 -4.24 6.29
C LEU A 8 13.12 -3.32 7.48
N VAL A 9 12.43 -2.21 7.22
CA VAL A 9 12.02 -1.22 8.21
C VAL A 9 10.53 -1.38 8.46
N GLY A 10 10.21 -2.07 9.55
CA GLY A 10 8.88 -2.61 9.81
C GLY A 10 8.84 -4.11 9.50
N PHE A 11 8.29 -4.88 10.44
CA PHE A 11 8.14 -6.34 10.31
C PHE A 11 6.78 -6.80 10.87
N GLY A 12 5.75 -5.99 10.56
CA GLY A 12 4.34 -6.30 10.84
C GLY A 12 3.76 -7.28 9.84
N ASN A 13 2.45 -7.22 9.58
CA ASN A 13 1.77 -8.14 8.65
C ASN A 13 2.39 -8.14 7.25
N VAL A 14 2.62 -6.95 6.67
CA VAL A 14 3.23 -6.80 5.34
C VAL A 14 4.69 -7.24 5.34
N GLY A 15 5.52 -6.78 6.28
CA GLY A 15 6.93 -7.16 6.35
C GLY A 15 7.14 -8.67 6.53
N LYS A 16 6.32 -9.34 7.36
CA LYS A 16 6.31 -10.81 7.49
C LYS A 16 5.85 -11.50 6.21
N ALA A 17 4.81 -11.01 5.57
CA ALA A 17 4.34 -11.55 4.29
C ALA A 17 5.43 -11.42 3.20
N PHE A 18 6.15 -10.30 3.17
CA PHE A 18 7.28 -10.09 2.28
C PHE A 18 8.43 -11.06 2.55
N ALA A 19 8.83 -11.26 3.82
CA ALA A 19 9.84 -12.26 4.16
C ALA A 19 9.44 -13.69 3.70
N ARG A 20 8.17 -14.09 3.92
CA ARG A 20 7.66 -15.38 3.42
C ARG A 20 7.66 -15.45 1.90
N LEU A 21 7.32 -14.36 1.21
CA LEU A 21 7.34 -14.29 -0.24
C LEU A 21 8.77 -14.44 -0.79
N LEU A 22 9.76 -13.80 -0.19
CA LEU A 22 11.17 -13.94 -0.56
C LEU A 22 11.66 -15.38 -0.42
N LEU A 23 11.30 -16.06 0.67
CA LEU A 23 11.59 -17.49 0.86
C LEU A 23 10.92 -18.34 -0.24
N LYS A 24 9.63 -18.12 -0.50
CA LYS A 24 8.85 -18.82 -1.53
C LYS A 24 9.41 -18.62 -2.94
N LYS A 25 9.87 -17.41 -3.26
CA LYS A 25 10.35 -17.02 -4.59
C LYS A 25 11.84 -17.25 -4.81
N LYS A 26 12.58 -17.71 -3.80
CA LYS A 26 14.05 -17.88 -3.86
C LYS A 26 14.53 -18.66 -5.08
N VAL A 27 13.91 -19.80 -5.38
CA VAL A 27 14.28 -20.66 -6.53
C VAL A 27 13.95 -19.97 -7.85
N GLU A 28 12.76 -19.38 -7.96
CA GLU A 28 12.33 -18.65 -9.16
C GLU A 28 13.22 -17.44 -9.46
N LEU A 29 13.60 -16.68 -8.42
CA LEU A 29 14.53 -15.55 -8.54
C LEU A 29 15.90 -15.98 -9.07
N ALA A 30 16.43 -17.11 -8.59
CA ALA A 30 17.70 -17.64 -9.03
C ALA A 30 17.62 -18.18 -10.48
N ASP A 31 16.65 -19.04 -10.76
CA ASP A 31 16.58 -19.79 -12.01
C ASP A 31 16.12 -18.93 -13.19
N LYS A 32 15.16 -18.03 -12.98
CA LYS A 32 14.56 -17.23 -14.06
C LYS A 32 15.23 -15.88 -14.25
N TYR A 33 15.70 -15.25 -13.17
CA TYR A 33 16.19 -13.87 -13.21
C TYR A 33 17.70 -13.74 -12.87
N ASP A 34 18.41 -14.85 -12.61
CA ASP A 34 19.81 -14.84 -12.15
C ASP A 34 20.02 -13.93 -10.91
N LEU A 35 19.03 -13.91 -10.00
CA LEU A 35 19.01 -13.09 -8.80
C LEU A 35 19.07 -13.91 -7.51
N SER A 36 19.85 -13.43 -6.54
CA SER A 36 19.80 -13.88 -5.16
C SER A 36 19.64 -12.70 -4.22
N VAL A 37 18.76 -12.87 -3.25
CA VAL A 37 18.45 -11.85 -2.25
C VAL A 37 18.76 -12.37 -0.85
N SER A 38 19.29 -11.48 0.00
CA SER A 38 19.48 -11.75 1.42
C SER A 38 19.03 -10.55 2.25
N VAL A 39 18.24 -10.79 3.30
CA VAL A 39 17.88 -9.72 4.23
C VAL A 39 19.01 -9.56 5.23
N THR A 40 19.65 -8.40 5.28
CA THR A 40 20.83 -8.14 6.15
C THR A 40 20.48 -7.31 7.38
N GLY A 41 19.32 -6.65 7.39
CA GLY A 41 18.82 -5.92 8.55
C GLY A 41 17.30 -5.96 8.66
N ILE A 42 16.80 -6.08 9.89
CA ILE A 42 15.39 -5.93 10.22
C ILE A 42 15.28 -5.03 11.45
N ILE A 43 14.41 -4.03 11.41
CA ILE A 43 14.03 -3.25 12.58
C ILE A 43 12.52 -3.18 12.72
N THR A 44 12.04 -3.30 13.95
CA THR A 44 10.62 -3.37 14.26
C THR A 44 10.25 -2.36 15.35
N GLY A 45 8.96 -2.04 15.46
CA GLY A 45 8.48 -1.17 16.55
C GLY A 45 8.38 -1.86 17.91
N SER A 46 8.33 -3.20 17.97
CA SER A 46 8.01 -3.94 19.20
C SER A 46 8.74 -5.27 19.43
N HIS A 47 9.43 -5.82 18.42
CA HIS A 47 10.09 -7.13 18.47
C HIS A 47 11.61 -7.01 18.25
N GLY A 48 12.20 -5.88 18.63
CA GLY A 48 13.65 -5.65 18.52
C GLY A 48 14.16 -5.44 17.09
N ARG A 49 15.45 -5.65 16.90
CA ARG A 49 16.17 -5.43 15.64
C ARG A 49 17.28 -6.45 15.45
N ALA A 50 17.73 -6.66 14.22
CA ALA A 50 18.89 -7.50 13.94
C ALA A 50 19.64 -6.98 12.73
N VAL A 51 20.97 -7.08 12.77
CA VAL A 51 21.83 -6.85 11.62
C VAL A 51 22.81 -8.02 11.48
N ASN A 52 22.81 -8.65 10.31
CA ASN A 52 23.77 -9.68 9.94
C ASN A 52 24.22 -9.45 8.49
N PRO A 53 25.47 -8.97 8.26
CA PRO A 53 26.00 -8.75 6.92
C PRO A 53 26.04 -9.98 6.02
N ALA A 54 26.07 -11.20 6.60
CA ALA A 54 26.02 -12.46 5.85
C ALA A 54 24.59 -12.88 5.46
N GLY A 55 23.57 -12.20 5.99
CA GLY A 55 22.15 -12.52 5.82
C GLY A 55 21.53 -13.09 7.09
N LEU A 56 20.34 -12.60 7.42
CA LEU A 56 19.50 -13.08 8.52
C LEU A 56 18.73 -14.33 8.08
N ASP A 57 18.54 -15.27 9.01
CA ASP A 57 17.64 -16.40 8.83
C ASP A 57 16.18 -15.91 8.94
N LEU A 58 15.49 -15.84 7.80
CA LEU A 58 14.11 -15.35 7.75
C LEU A 58 13.10 -16.32 8.38
N GLU A 59 13.35 -17.64 8.33
CA GLU A 59 12.46 -18.60 8.99
C GLU A 59 12.54 -18.43 10.51
N GLN A 60 13.76 -18.25 11.03
CA GLN A 60 13.97 -17.96 12.44
C GLN A 60 13.39 -16.59 12.85
N ALA A 61 13.58 -15.55 12.04
CA ALA A 61 13.02 -14.22 12.30
C ALA A 61 11.47 -14.24 12.38
N LEU A 62 10.82 -14.95 11.46
CA LEU A 62 9.38 -15.15 11.47
C LEU A 62 8.93 -15.87 12.74
N SER A 63 9.58 -16.99 13.07
CA SER A 63 9.27 -17.79 14.27
C SER A 63 9.40 -16.98 15.57
N LEU A 64 10.47 -16.18 15.72
CA LEU A 64 10.68 -15.34 16.89
C LEU A 64 9.55 -14.30 17.04
N VAL A 65 9.20 -13.59 15.98
CA VAL A 65 8.15 -12.55 16.04
C VAL A 65 6.78 -13.18 16.28
N GLU A 66 6.48 -14.34 15.69
CA GLU A 66 5.24 -15.08 15.93
C GLU A 66 5.13 -15.58 17.38
N SER A 67 6.24 -15.92 18.02
CA SER A 67 6.29 -16.28 19.44
C SER A 67 6.35 -15.07 20.38
N GLY A 68 6.35 -13.84 19.87
CA GLY A 68 6.50 -12.60 20.67
C GLY A 68 7.92 -12.36 21.20
N SER A 69 8.93 -13.02 20.65
CA SER A 69 10.33 -12.90 21.03
C SER A 69 11.04 -11.77 20.25
N SER A 70 12.11 -11.23 20.83
CA SER A 70 12.97 -10.24 20.18
C SER A 70 13.82 -10.86 19.06
N LEU A 71 14.05 -10.10 17.99
CA LEU A 71 14.96 -10.42 16.90
C LEU A 71 16.45 -10.24 17.27
N ASP A 72 16.76 -9.59 18.39
CA ASP A 72 18.14 -9.20 18.74
C ASP A 72 19.12 -10.40 18.75
N SER A 73 18.63 -11.62 19.03
CA SER A 73 19.42 -12.85 19.01
C SER A 73 19.94 -13.25 17.62
N LEU A 74 19.37 -12.71 16.54
CA LEU A 74 19.81 -12.93 15.16
C LEU A 74 20.95 -11.99 14.74
N SER A 75 21.24 -10.96 15.53
CA SER A 75 22.25 -9.97 15.19
C SER A 75 23.65 -10.52 15.39
N THR A 76 24.51 -10.39 14.38
CA THR A 76 25.93 -10.76 14.47
C THR A 76 26.85 -9.56 14.62
N MET A 77 26.28 -8.36 14.60
CA MET A 77 26.95 -7.10 14.89
C MET A 77 26.07 -6.21 15.75
N ASP A 78 26.63 -5.10 16.23
CA ASP A 78 25.85 -4.09 16.95
C ASP A 78 24.74 -3.54 16.04
N ALA A 79 23.51 -3.54 16.56
CA ALA A 79 22.30 -3.15 15.85
C ALA A 79 21.66 -1.96 16.59
N PRO A 80 21.74 -0.74 16.03
CA PRO A 80 21.21 0.45 16.67
C PRO A 80 19.72 0.29 16.99
N ALA A 81 19.30 0.83 18.14
CA ALA A 81 17.89 0.85 18.52
C ALA A 81 17.08 1.83 17.66
N GLU A 82 17.71 2.91 17.19
CA GLU A 82 17.09 3.93 16.36
C GLU A 82 17.08 3.54 14.88
N ALA A 83 15.91 3.62 14.25
CA ALA A 83 15.71 3.20 12.86
C ALA A 83 16.66 3.90 11.88
N LEU A 84 16.85 5.22 12.02
CA LEU A 84 17.75 5.98 11.14
C LEU A 84 19.21 5.52 11.25
N ALA A 85 19.67 5.23 12.47
CA ALA A 85 21.03 4.75 12.70
C ALA A 85 21.20 3.33 12.15
N LEU A 86 20.20 2.46 12.32
CA LEU A 86 20.23 1.10 11.76
C LEU A 86 20.24 1.13 10.24
N ILE A 87 19.38 1.95 9.60
CA ILE A 87 19.38 2.11 8.13
C ILE A 87 20.76 2.56 7.64
N GLN A 88 21.40 3.50 8.33
CA GLN A 88 22.72 3.99 7.96
C GLN A 88 23.82 2.91 8.07
N GLN A 89 23.75 2.05 9.08
CA GLN A 89 24.76 1.03 9.36
C GLN A 89 24.52 -0.28 8.60
N CYS A 90 23.27 -0.57 8.23
CA CYS A 90 22.89 -1.83 7.61
C CYS A 90 23.53 -1.95 6.21
N PRO A 91 24.33 -3.00 5.96
CA PRO A 91 24.88 -3.24 4.62
C PRO A 91 23.78 -3.78 3.71
N ALA A 92 23.04 -2.87 3.06
CA ALA A 92 21.94 -3.19 2.16
C ALA A 92 22.02 -2.38 0.85
N ASP A 93 21.42 -2.94 -0.20
CA ASP A 93 21.26 -2.32 -1.52
C ASP A 93 19.82 -1.78 -1.70
N PHE A 94 18.86 -2.36 -0.97
CA PHE A 94 17.46 -1.95 -0.91
C PHE A 94 16.99 -1.76 0.53
N MET A 95 16.15 -0.76 0.75
CA MET A 95 15.37 -0.58 1.97
C MET A 95 13.88 -0.72 1.65
N PHE A 96 13.17 -1.54 2.44
CA PHE A 96 11.73 -1.70 2.37
C PHE A 96 11.07 -1.09 3.59
N GLU A 97 10.22 -0.11 3.37
CA GLU A 97 9.54 0.66 4.40
C GLU A 97 8.08 0.21 4.50
N THR A 98 7.75 -0.47 5.61
CA THR A 98 6.41 -0.99 5.89
C THR A 98 5.96 -0.65 7.31
N THR A 99 6.39 0.49 7.85
CA THR A 99 5.94 0.94 9.18
C THR A 99 4.50 1.47 9.12
N PRO A 100 3.80 1.57 10.27
CA PRO A 100 2.46 2.14 10.30
C PRO A 100 2.40 3.54 9.69
N VAL A 101 1.29 3.84 9.02
CA VAL A 101 1.11 5.13 8.34
C VAL A 101 0.84 6.25 9.34
N ASN A 102 1.53 7.38 9.17
CA ASN A 102 1.11 8.65 9.74
C ASN A 102 0.46 9.49 8.64
N PRO A 103 -0.88 9.60 8.59
CA PRO A 103 -1.58 10.25 7.49
C PRO A 103 -1.45 11.78 7.50
N GLN A 104 -0.98 12.37 8.60
CA GLN A 104 -0.88 13.82 8.78
C GLN A 104 0.45 14.38 8.29
N THR A 105 1.54 13.63 8.49
CA THR A 105 2.90 14.12 8.22
C THR A 105 3.73 13.18 7.35
N GLY A 106 3.34 11.92 7.21
CA GLY A 106 4.17 10.88 6.59
C GLY A 106 5.41 10.47 7.40
N GLN A 107 5.64 11.05 8.58
CA GLN A 107 6.76 10.68 9.45
C GLN A 107 6.41 9.49 10.38
N PRO A 108 7.37 8.62 10.70
CA PRO A 108 8.81 8.70 10.40
C PRO A 108 9.22 8.11 9.03
N ALA A 109 8.28 7.57 8.26
CA ALA A 109 8.57 6.87 7.00
C ALA A 109 9.31 7.73 5.96
N ILE A 110 9.01 9.02 5.86
CA ILE A 110 9.79 9.97 5.04
C ILE A 110 11.26 9.97 5.47
N SER A 111 11.53 10.15 6.77
CA SER A 111 12.91 10.15 7.29
C SER A 111 13.62 8.82 7.04
N HIS A 112 12.91 7.69 7.13
CA HIS A 112 13.47 6.38 6.80
C HIS A 112 13.92 6.32 5.33
N ILE A 113 13.06 6.76 4.40
CA ILE A 113 13.33 6.73 2.96
C ILE A 113 14.47 7.70 2.61
N GLU A 114 14.46 8.92 3.14
CA GLU A 114 15.55 9.88 2.98
C GLU A 114 16.88 9.27 3.40
N LYS A 115 16.94 8.68 4.61
CA LYS A 115 18.16 8.07 5.12
C LYS A 115 18.62 6.90 4.26
N ALA A 116 17.71 6.04 3.78
CA ALA A 116 18.06 4.94 2.90
C ALA A 116 18.67 5.42 1.57
N LEU A 117 18.06 6.42 0.94
CA LEU A 117 18.56 7.01 -0.30
C LEU A 117 19.93 7.66 -0.09
N GLU A 118 20.11 8.43 0.99
CA GLU A 118 21.41 9.03 1.38
C GLU A 118 22.49 7.97 1.63
N SER A 119 22.10 6.81 2.15
CA SER A 119 22.98 5.65 2.37
C SER A 119 23.24 4.82 1.11
N GLY A 120 22.76 5.26 -0.06
CA GLY A 120 23.01 4.61 -1.35
C GLY A 120 22.12 3.39 -1.61
N MET A 121 21.01 3.25 -0.88
CA MET A 121 20.02 2.20 -1.09
C MET A 121 18.92 2.67 -2.05
N HIS A 122 18.33 1.75 -2.80
CA HIS A 122 17.00 1.98 -3.36
C HIS A 122 15.97 1.92 -2.24
N ALA A 123 14.87 2.66 -2.37
CA ALA A 123 13.80 2.67 -1.38
C ALA A 123 12.48 2.23 -1.99
N VAL A 124 11.83 1.26 -1.35
CA VAL A 124 10.51 0.74 -1.73
C VAL A 124 9.60 0.83 -0.51
N THR A 125 8.36 1.30 -0.66
CA THR A 125 7.44 1.46 0.47
C THR A 125 6.02 0.98 0.18
N ALA A 126 5.36 0.40 1.17
CA ALA A 126 3.90 0.20 1.16
C ALA A 126 3.15 1.32 1.91
N ASN A 127 3.86 2.33 2.39
CA ASN A 127 3.32 3.39 3.22
C ASN A 127 2.86 4.58 2.37
N LYS A 128 1.58 4.91 2.51
CA LYS A 128 0.93 6.03 1.79
C LYS A 128 1.43 7.40 2.25
N GLY A 129 1.87 7.51 3.50
CA GLY A 129 2.35 8.75 4.11
C GLY A 129 3.45 9.45 3.30
N PRO A 130 4.59 8.81 3.02
CA PRO A 130 5.66 9.39 2.21
C PRO A 130 5.25 9.66 0.75
N VAL A 131 4.31 8.90 0.19
CA VAL A 131 3.79 9.14 -1.16
C VAL A 131 2.94 10.42 -1.22
N VAL A 132 2.19 10.73 -0.17
CA VAL A 132 1.35 11.94 -0.12
C VAL A 132 2.17 13.17 0.25
N HIS A 133 3.01 13.06 1.27
CA HIS A 133 3.68 14.21 1.89
C HIS A 133 5.12 14.41 1.41
N GLY A 134 5.77 13.37 0.91
CA GLY A 134 7.19 13.37 0.56
C GLY A 134 7.50 13.20 -0.93
N TYR A 135 6.53 12.85 -1.77
CA TYR A 135 6.78 12.34 -3.14
C TYR A 135 7.75 13.19 -3.97
N GLN A 136 7.50 14.49 -4.11
CA GLN A 136 8.37 15.36 -4.92
C GLN A 136 9.79 15.41 -4.37
N HIS A 137 9.94 15.53 -3.05
CA HIS A 137 11.24 15.57 -2.38
C HIS A 137 11.99 14.24 -2.54
N LEU A 138 11.33 13.12 -2.20
CA LEU A 138 11.91 11.79 -2.20
C LEU A 138 12.28 11.32 -3.62
N THR A 139 11.43 11.61 -4.62
CA THR A 139 11.75 11.31 -6.02
C THR A 139 12.95 12.14 -6.50
N SER A 140 13.01 13.44 -6.16
CA SER A 140 14.15 14.29 -6.52
C SER A 140 15.45 13.83 -5.84
N LEU A 141 15.36 13.43 -4.57
CA LEU A 141 16.48 12.89 -3.81
C LEU A 141 16.96 11.56 -4.41
N ALA A 142 16.04 10.66 -4.76
CA ALA A 142 16.39 9.40 -5.40
C ALA A 142 17.17 9.61 -6.70
N VAL A 143 16.72 10.54 -7.56
CA VAL A 143 17.46 10.92 -8.79
C VAL A 143 18.86 11.45 -8.45
N LYS A 144 18.98 12.36 -7.46
CA LYS A 144 20.27 12.92 -7.04
C LYS A 144 21.26 11.85 -6.56
N MET A 145 20.76 10.81 -5.91
CA MET A 145 21.59 9.72 -5.36
C MET A 145 21.83 8.58 -6.37
N ASP A 146 21.35 8.69 -7.61
CA ASP A 146 21.34 7.58 -8.59
C ASP A 146 20.64 6.33 -8.04
N LYS A 147 19.50 6.55 -7.40
CA LYS A 147 18.64 5.54 -6.79
C LYS A 147 17.20 5.70 -7.26
N ARG A 148 16.35 4.77 -6.82
CA ARG A 148 14.93 4.73 -7.14
C ARG A 148 14.11 4.75 -5.86
N PHE A 149 12.97 5.43 -5.92
CA PHE A 149 11.94 5.46 -4.90
C PHE A 149 10.63 4.99 -5.52
N LEU A 150 10.20 3.77 -5.18
CA LEU A 150 8.95 3.18 -5.67
C LEU A 150 8.01 2.79 -4.51
N PHE A 151 6.73 2.62 -4.83
CA PHE A 151 5.65 2.57 -3.86
C PHE A 151 4.36 1.91 -4.38
N GLU A 152 4.48 0.87 -5.20
CA GLU A 152 3.34 0.18 -5.82
C GLU A 152 2.28 -0.19 -4.77
N SER A 153 2.74 -0.74 -3.65
CA SER A 153 1.89 -1.20 -2.55
C SER A 153 1.28 -0.12 -1.67
N ALA A 154 1.50 1.16 -1.97
CA ALA A 154 0.80 2.23 -1.27
C ALA A 154 -0.70 2.25 -1.61
N VAL A 155 -1.09 1.92 -2.84
CA VAL A 155 -2.50 1.96 -3.28
C VAL A 155 -2.85 0.70 -4.06
N MET A 156 -3.88 -0.02 -3.60
CA MET A 156 -4.30 -1.33 -4.14
C MET A 156 -3.21 -2.40 -4.08
N ASP A 157 -2.61 -2.56 -2.89
CA ASP A 157 -1.82 -3.73 -2.49
C ASP A 157 -0.74 -4.21 -3.48
N GLY A 158 -1.06 -5.17 -4.34
CA GLY A 158 -0.13 -5.70 -5.34
C GLY A 158 -0.53 -5.38 -6.78
N ALA A 159 -1.72 -4.83 -6.97
CA ALA A 159 -2.25 -4.50 -8.27
C ALA A 159 -1.44 -3.35 -8.89
N PRO A 160 -1.08 -3.44 -10.19
CA PRO A 160 -0.31 -2.40 -10.84
C PRO A 160 -1.21 -1.18 -11.05
N ILE A 161 -0.95 -0.13 -10.28
CA ILE A 161 -1.58 1.18 -10.41
C ILE A 161 -0.53 2.19 -10.86
N PHE A 162 0.58 2.31 -10.12
CA PHE A 162 1.63 3.27 -10.46
C PHE A 162 2.50 2.76 -11.60
N ALA A 163 2.84 1.46 -11.62
CA ALA A 163 3.58 0.83 -12.70
C ALA A 163 2.90 1.02 -14.07
N LEU A 164 1.55 0.97 -14.12
CA LEU A 164 0.79 1.21 -15.36
C LEU A 164 1.13 2.57 -15.99
N PHE A 165 1.27 3.63 -15.19
CA PHE A 165 1.60 4.95 -15.70
C PHE A 165 3.11 5.17 -15.89
N ARG A 166 3.95 4.40 -15.20
CA ARG A 166 5.41 4.47 -15.37
C ARG A 166 5.89 3.82 -16.66
N GLU A 167 5.26 2.73 -17.12
CA GLU A 167 5.75 1.98 -18.28
C GLU A 167 4.66 1.75 -19.36
N PRO A 168 3.58 0.97 -19.13
CA PRO A 168 2.66 0.61 -20.22
C PRO A 168 1.81 1.76 -20.79
N LEU A 169 1.49 2.78 -19.97
CA LEU A 169 0.66 3.92 -20.35
C LEU A 169 1.47 5.20 -20.58
N VAL A 170 2.79 5.09 -20.80
CA VAL A 170 3.63 6.24 -21.14
C VAL A 170 3.04 6.97 -22.35
N GLY A 171 2.81 8.28 -22.20
CA GLY A 171 2.21 9.13 -23.22
C GLY A 171 0.69 9.26 -23.15
N ALA A 172 0.00 8.47 -22.32
CA ALA A 172 -1.42 8.68 -22.01
C ALA A 172 -1.57 9.65 -20.83
N ASN A 173 -2.53 10.56 -20.92
CA ASN A 173 -2.79 11.56 -19.89
C ASN A 173 -4.04 11.19 -19.08
N LEU A 174 -3.90 11.12 -17.76
CA LEU A 174 -5.01 10.87 -16.84
C LEU A 174 -5.97 12.08 -16.77
N ILE A 175 -7.21 11.86 -17.18
CA ILE A 175 -8.30 12.85 -17.08
C ILE A 175 -9.04 12.71 -15.75
N SER A 176 -9.41 11.48 -15.39
CA SER A 176 -10.09 11.17 -14.14
C SER A 176 -9.92 9.71 -13.76
N PHE A 177 -10.16 9.41 -12.49
CA PHE A 177 -10.34 8.04 -12.02
C PHE A 177 -11.53 7.96 -11.07
N HIS A 178 -12.13 6.77 -10.98
CA HIS A 178 -13.03 6.42 -9.89
C HIS A 178 -12.89 4.94 -9.54
N GLY A 179 -13.27 4.59 -8.31
CA GLY A 179 -13.05 3.23 -7.82
C GLY A 179 -13.51 2.98 -6.40
N ILE A 180 -13.35 1.73 -5.99
CA ILE A 180 -13.48 1.27 -4.61
C ILE A 180 -12.07 0.94 -4.15
N LEU A 181 -11.52 1.78 -3.27
CA LEU A 181 -10.12 1.69 -2.83
C LEU A 181 -9.99 1.34 -1.34
N ASN A 182 -11.10 1.04 -0.65
CA ASN A 182 -11.10 0.66 0.76
C ASN A 182 -11.90 -0.64 0.95
N SER A 183 -11.16 -1.74 1.07
CA SER A 183 -11.69 -3.09 1.23
C SER A 183 -12.57 -3.26 2.47
N CYS A 184 -12.22 -2.59 3.57
CA CYS A 184 -12.98 -2.64 4.83
C CYS A 184 -14.42 -2.13 4.61
N THR A 185 -14.58 -0.90 4.12
CA THR A 185 -15.91 -0.33 3.86
C THR A 185 -16.70 -1.10 2.80
N ASN A 186 -16.05 -1.68 1.79
CA ASN A 186 -16.73 -2.52 0.79
C ASN A 186 -17.34 -3.77 1.45
N LEU A 187 -16.56 -4.46 2.29
CA LEU A 187 -17.05 -5.60 3.07
C LEU A 187 -18.20 -5.19 4.00
N LEU A 188 -18.03 -4.09 4.76
CA LEU A 188 -19.03 -3.64 5.73
C LEU A 188 -20.37 -3.31 5.06
N LEU A 189 -20.34 -2.60 3.92
CA LEU A 189 -21.55 -2.30 3.14
C LEU A 189 -22.23 -3.56 2.61
N GLU A 190 -21.46 -4.55 2.14
CA GLU A 190 -22.01 -5.84 1.71
C GLU A 190 -22.66 -6.61 2.87
N MET A 191 -22.05 -6.58 4.06
CA MET A 191 -22.64 -7.18 5.25
C MET A 191 -23.97 -6.51 5.64
N MET A 192 -24.06 -5.20 5.46
CA MET A 192 -25.32 -4.47 5.65
C MET A 192 -26.38 -4.88 4.60
N GLU A 193 -25.99 -5.13 3.34
CA GLU A 193 -26.87 -5.70 2.31
C GLU A 193 -27.41 -7.10 2.67
N GLN A 194 -26.66 -7.83 3.51
CA GLN A 194 -27.04 -9.12 4.10
C GLN A 194 -27.90 -8.99 5.36
N GLY A 195 -28.29 -7.77 5.74
CA GLY A 195 -29.23 -7.49 6.84
C GLY A 195 -28.58 -7.21 8.20
N LYS A 196 -27.26 -7.03 8.25
CA LYS A 196 -26.57 -6.63 9.49
C LYS A 196 -26.62 -5.11 9.69
N SER A 197 -26.58 -4.69 10.95
CA SER A 197 -26.24 -3.31 11.30
C SER A 197 -24.77 -3.00 10.99
N LEU A 198 -24.41 -1.72 10.90
CA LEU A 198 -23.02 -1.30 10.72
C LEU A 198 -22.13 -1.80 11.89
N ASP A 199 -22.64 -1.78 13.12
CA ASP A 199 -21.90 -2.23 14.30
C ASP A 199 -21.62 -3.74 14.24
N GLU A 200 -22.62 -4.56 13.87
CA GLU A 200 -22.42 -6.00 13.66
C GLU A 200 -21.45 -6.30 12.52
N ALA A 201 -21.46 -5.49 11.46
CA ALA A 201 -20.51 -5.61 10.37
C ALA A 201 -19.09 -5.27 10.84
N VAL A 202 -18.92 -4.20 11.63
CA VAL A 202 -17.64 -3.80 12.23
C VAL A 202 -17.10 -4.90 13.15
N ASP A 203 -17.97 -5.49 13.98
CA ASP A 203 -17.61 -6.58 14.88
C ASP A 203 -17.16 -7.83 14.11
N PHE A 204 -17.84 -8.16 13.02
CA PHE A 204 -17.39 -9.23 12.13
C PHE A 204 -16.03 -8.91 11.49
N GLY A 205 -15.89 -7.71 10.91
CA GLY A 205 -14.63 -7.26 10.31
C GLY A 205 -13.46 -7.33 11.29
N ARG A 206 -13.71 -7.02 12.57
CA ARG A 206 -12.73 -7.18 13.65
C ARG A 206 -12.38 -8.64 13.92
N SER A 207 -13.38 -9.53 13.91
CA SER A 207 -13.17 -10.97 14.16
C SER A 207 -12.30 -11.66 13.11
N ILE A 208 -12.30 -11.14 11.87
CA ILE A 208 -11.47 -11.64 10.78
C ILE A 208 -10.21 -10.78 10.53
N GLY A 209 -9.97 -9.76 11.38
CA GLY A 209 -8.77 -8.92 11.33
C GLY A 209 -8.74 -7.88 10.20
N ILE A 210 -9.88 -7.55 9.60
CA ILE A 210 -10.01 -6.48 8.59
C ILE A 210 -10.20 -5.11 9.24
N THR A 211 -10.92 -5.06 10.35
CA THR A 211 -11.21 -3.79 11.05
C THR A 211 -10.35 -3.65 12.31
N GLU A 212 -9.76 -2.47 12.49
CA GLU A 212 -9.00 -2.14 13.71
C GLU A 212 -9.92 -1.94 14.94
N THR A 213 -9.32 -1.77 16.12
CA THR A 213 -10.08 -1.46 17.34
C THR A 213 -10.89 -0.17 17.18
N ASP A 214 -10.27 0.87 16.63
CA ASP A 214 -10.94 2.08 16.17
C ASP A 214 -11.14 2.02 14.64
N PRO A 215 -12.37 1.82 14.15
CA PRO A 215 -12.64 1.68 12.72
C PRO A 215 -12.64 3.01 11.97
N SER A 216 -12.44 4.15 12.65
CA SER A 216 -12.66 5.49 12.09
C SER A 216 -11.81 5.76 10.84
N ASN A 217 -10.60 5.18 10.74
CA ASN A 217 -9.79 5.30 9.54
C ASN A 217 -10.52 4.79 8.29
N ASP A 218 -11.29 3.72 8.41
CA ASP A 218 -12.05 3.13 7.31
C ASP A 218 -13.44 3.75 7.18
N ILE A 219 -14.25 3.70 8.25
CA ILE A 219 -15.68 4.03 8.14
C ILE A 219 -15.94 5.53 8.00
N ASP A 220 -14.99 6.38 8.39
CA ASP A 220 -15.03 7.80 8.06
C ASP A 220 -14.39 8.08 6.68
N GLY A 221 -13.71 7.11 6.06
CA GLY A 221 -13.15 7.24 4.71
C GLY A 221 -11.78 7.92 4.67
N TRP A 222 -11.03 7.93 5.77
CA TRP A 222 -9.68 8.51 5.82
C TRP A 222 -8.67 7.68 5.02
N ASP A 223 -8.70 6.35 5.11
CA ASP A 223 -7.84 5.46 4.30
C ASP A 223 -8.13 5.62 2.79
N ALA A 224 -9.41 5.67 2.42
CA ALA A 224 -9.83 5.99 1.06
C ALA A 224 -9.29 7.37 0.59
N SER A 225 -9.37 8.38 1.46
CA SER A 225 -8.93 9.74 1.13
C SER A 225 -7.42 9.85 0.94
N ILE A 226 -6.61 9.18 1.75
CA ILE A 226 -5.15 9.20 1.59
C ILE A 226 -4.73 8.44 0.32
N LYS A 227 -5.47 7.40 -0.09
CA LYS A 227 -5.26 6.72 -1.39
C LYS A 227 -5.60 7.64 -2.57
N VAL A 228 -6.71 8.39 -2.50
CA VAL A 228 -7.04 9.43 -3.50
C VAL A 228 -5.94 10.49 -3.56
N ALA A 229 -5.48 10.98 -2.41
CA ALA A 229 -4.39 11.95 -2.31
C ALA A 229 -3.08 11.45 -2.94
N ALA A 230 -2.71 10.19 -2.69
CA ALA A 230 -1.55 9.56 -3.30
C ALA A 230 -1.68 9.47 -4.84
N LEU A 231 -2.83 9.00 -5.34
CA LEU A 231 -3.08 8.89 -6.78
C LEU A 231 -3.05 10.26 -7.48
N VAL A 232 -3.65 11.29 -6.89
CA VAL A 232 -3.63 12.65 -7.46
C VAL A 232 -2.21 13.23 -7.44
N THR A 233 -1.49 13.07 -6.32
CA THR A 233 -0.12 13.57 -6.16
C THR A 233 0.81 12.96 -7.21
N VAL A 234 0.72 11.65 -7.43
CA VAL A 234 1.63 10.93 -8.32
C VAL A 234 1.17 10.98 -9.77
N LEU A 235 -0.08 10.55 -10.05
CA LEU A 235 -0.55 10.34 -11.42
C LEU A 235 -1.05 11.61 -12.09
N MET A 236 -1.49 12.60 -11.31
CA MET A 236 -1.97 13.89 -11.81
C MET A 236 -0.96 15.03 -11.58
N GLY A 237 0.17 14.74 -10.92
CA GLY A 237 1.27 15.68 -10.72
C GLY A 237 0.93 16.88 -9.84
N THR A 238 -0.10 16.76 -8.98
CA THR A 238 -0.60 17.86 -8.15
C THR A 238 -0.57 17.44 -6.68
N PRO A 239 0.29 18.05 -5.83
CA PRO A 239 0.30 17.77 -4.40
C PRO A 239 -1.08 17.95 -3.78
N LEU A 240 -1.58 16.91 -3.14
CA LEU A 240 -2.87 16.92 -2.47
C LEU A 240 -2.72 16.21 -1.11
N THR A 241 -3.14 16.85 -0.03
CA THR A 241 -3.19 16.21 1.29
C THR A 241 -4.52 15.51 1.52
N THR A 242 -4.53 14.54 2.43
CA THR A 242 -5.73 13.80 2.83
C THR A 242 -6.89 14.73 3.25
N GLN A 243 -6.59 15.86 3.90
CA GLN A 243 -7.59 16.82 4.39
C GLN A 243 -8.25 17.64 3.27
N GLN A 244 -7.63 17.73 2.10
CA GLN A 244 -8.16 18.47 0.96
C GLN A 244 -9.16 17.65 0.14
N VAL A 245 -9.31 16.36 0.42
CA VAL A 245 -10.29 15.49 -0.24
C VAL A 245 -11.67 15.73 0.36
N ASP A 246 -12.69 15.99 -0.49
CA ASP A 246 -14.08 16.04 -0.06
C ASP A 246 -14.52 14.65 0.39
N ARG A 247 -14.62 14.45 1.71
CA ARG A 247 -14.76 13.14 2.34
C ARG A 247 -16.06 13.04 3.13
N THR A 248 -16.87 12.06 2.76
CA THR A 248 -17.99 11.54 3.55
C THR A 248 -17.79 10.03 3.73
N GLY A 249 -17.83 9.56 4.97
CA GLY A 249 -17.70 8.12 5.29
C GLY A 249 -19.02 7.36 5.14
N ILE A 250 -19.04 6.10 5.57
CA ILE A 250 -20.22 5.21 5.50
C ILE A 250 -21.12 5.27 6.76
N ARG A 251 -20.74 6.01 7.81
CA ARG A 251 -21.51 6.06 9.07
C ARG A 251 -22.98 6.47 8.89
N GLY A 252 -23.25 7.32 7.92
CA GLY A 252 -24.61 7.81 7.63
C GLY A 252 -25.46 6.86 6.80
N VAL A 253 -24.91 5.73 6.31
CA VAL A 253 -25.66 4.75 5.53
C VAL A 253 -26.49 3.89 6.48
N THR A 254 -27.81 3.90 6.34
CA THR A 254 -28.71 3.15 7.23
C THR A 254 -29.23 1.87 6.58
N PRO A 255 -29.73 0.89 7.37
CA PRO A 255 -30.38 -0.30 6.83
C PRO A 255 -31.55 0.01 5.89
N GLU A 256 -32.30 1.09 6.14
CA GLU A 256 -33.40 1.52 5.27
C GLU A 256 -32.88 2.00 3.91
N MET A 257 -31.79 2.79 3.90
CA MET A 257 -31.15 3.23 2.65
C MET A 257 -30.59 2.05 1.84
N ILE A 258 -30.08 1.02 2.52
CA ILE A 258 -29.61 -0.23 1.90
C ILE A 258 -30.78 -1.00 1.30
N ALA A 259 -31.89 -1.14 2.03
CA ALA A 259 -33.08 -1.83 1.55
C ALA A 259 -33.72 -1.12 0.35
N GLU A 260 -33.77 0.22 0.36
CA GLU A 260 -34.24 1.03 -0.77
C GLU A 260 -33.37 0.82 -2.01
N ALA A 261 -32.04 0.96 -1.88
CA ALA A 261 -31.14 0.73 -3.01
C ALA A 261 -31.29 -0.69 -3.59
N LYS A 262 -31.42 -1.71 -2.73
CA LYS A 262 -31.63 -3.09 -3.15
C LYS A 262 -32.96 -3.30 -3.88
N ALA A 263 -34.03 -2.62 -3.45
CA ALA A 263 -35.34 -2.66 -4.13
C ALA A 263 -35.27 -2.07 -5.55
N ASP A 264 -34.42 -1.07 -5.75
CA ASP A 264 -34.16 -0.43 -7.04
C ASP A 264 -33.12 -1.19 -7.89
N GLY A 265 -32.61 -2.33 -7.41
CA GLY A 265 -31.59 -3.12 -8.11
C GLY A 265 -30.19 -2.52 -8.05
N GLU A 266 -29.95 -1.61 -7.12
CA GLU A 266 -28.69 -0.90 -6.90
C GLU A 266 -28.00 -1.34 -5.59
N ARG A 267 -26.77 -0.88 -5.39
CA ARG A 267 -25.94 -1.17 -4.22
C ARG A 267 -25.27 0.08 -3.69
N TRP A 268 -24.97 0.13 -2.41
CA TRP A 268 -24.15 1.21 -1.85
C TRP A 268 -22.67 0.84 -1.89
N LYS A 269 -21.83 1.77 -2.37
CA LYS A 269 -20.37 1.65 -2.39
C LYS A 269 -19.72 2.93 -1.89
N LEU A 270 -18.60 2.83 -1.17
CA LEU A 270 -17.75 4.00 -0.88
C LEU A 270 -16.88 4.29 -2.11
N VAL A 271 -17.31 5.26 -2.92
CA VAL A 271 -16.65 5.58 -4.19
C VAL A 271 -15.61 6.66 -3.98
N CYS A 272 -14.38 6.34 -4.38
CA CYS A 272 -13.25 7.25 -4.49
C CYS A 272 -13.20 7.82 -5.90
N SER A 273 -12.96 9.11 -6.08
CA SER A 273 -12.86 9.72 -7.41
C SER A 273 -11.99 10.97 -7.43
N ALA A 274 -11.37 11.22 -8.58
CA ALA A 274 -10.76 12.50 -8.91
C ALA A 274 -10.96 12.82 -10.40
N LYS A 275 -11.16 14.10 -10.72
CA LYS A 275 -11.31 14.56 -12.10
C LYS A 275 -10.67 15.92 -12.31
N ARG A 276 -9.96 16.09 -13.44
CA ARG A 276 -9.56 17.42 -13.91
C ARG A 276 -10.79 18.19 -14.37
N GLN A 277 -11.03 19.35 -13.76
CA GLN A 277 -12.04 20.31 -14.16
C GLN A 277 -11.37 21.67 -14.26
N ASP A 278 -11.22 22.17 -15.50
CA ASP A 278 -10.44 23.36 -15.81
C ASP A 278 -9.02 23.28 -15.19
N ASP A 279 -8.60 24.30 -14.44
CA ASP A 279 -7.29 24.36 -13.77
C ASP A 279 -7.26 23.67 -12.40
N ARG A 280 -8.30 22.91 -12.04
CA ARG A 280 -8.42 22.28 -10.71
C ARG A 280 -8.68 20.78 -10.80
N ILE A 281 -8.34 20.08 -9.71
CA ILE A 281 -8.69 18.68 -9.53
C ILE A 281 -9.79 18.62 -8.48
N ILE A 282 -10.94 18.10 -8.86
CA ILE A 282 -12.04 17.82 -7.94
C ILE A 282 -11.87 16.39 -7.44
N THR A 283 -11.74 16.22 -6.14
CA THR A 283 -11.59 14.91 -5.49
C THR A 283 -12.75 14.65 -4.54
N LYS A 284 -13.28 13.43 -4.54
CA LYS A 284 -14.38 13.04 -3.67
C LYS A 284 -14.27 11.60 -3.21
N VAL A 285 -14.56 11.37 -1.94
CA VAL A 285 -14.79 10.07 -1.30
C VAL A 285 -16.16 10.13 -0.65
N ALA A 286 -17.13 9.35 -1.14
CA ALA A 286 -18.49 9.37 -0.58
C ALA A 286 -19.24 8.06 -0.87
N PRO A 287 -20.19 7.65 -0.03
CA PRO A 287 -21.16 6.61 -0.37
C PRO A 287 -21.95 7.01 -1.63
N GLN A 288 -22.08 6.10 -2.57
CA GLN A 288 -22.89 6.27 -3.78
C GLN A 288 -23.70 5.01 -4.07
N ARG A 289 -24.92 5.19 -4.59
CA ARG A 289 -25.71 4.11 -5.17
C ARG A 289 -25.14 3.78 -6.55
N VAL A 290 -24.87 2.51 -6.82
CA VAL A 290 -24.36 2.00 -8.09
C VAL A 290 -25.33 0.96 -8.64
N GLY A 291 -25.71 1.11 -9.91
CA GLY A 291 -26.55 0.17 -10.64
C GLY A 291 -25.75 -0.89 -11.41
N PRO A 292 -26.42 -1.88 -12.01
CA PRO A 292 -25.78 -3.05 -12.64
C PRO A 292 -24.92 -2.72 -13.86
N ASP A 293 -25.14 -1.57 -14.51
CA ASP A 293 -24.33 -1.10 -15.64
C ASP A 293 -22.98 -0.50 -15.22
N SER A 294 -22.79 -0.26 -13.92
CA SER A 294 -21.52 0.23 -13.38
C SER A 294 -20.54 -0.92 -13.12
N PRO A 295 -19.25 -0.79 -13.49
CA PRO A 295 -18.24 -1.80 -13.15
C PRO A 295 -18.02 -1.92 -11.64
N LEU A 296 -18.48 -0.96 -10.83
CA LEU A 296 -18.40 -1.00 -9.37
C LEU A 296 -19.42 -1.95 -8.74
N PHE A 297 -20.47 -2.33 -9.48
CA PHE A 297 -21.59 -3.11 -8.94
C PHE A 297 -21.17 -4.52 -8.51
N SER A 298 -20.25 -5.14 -9.25
CA SER A 298 -19.79 -6.51 -9.02
C SER A 298 -18.59 -6.63 -8.07
N VAL A 299 -18.06 -5.50 -7.59
CA VAL A 299 -16.89 -5.47 -6.69
C VAL A 299 -17.35 -5.80 -5.27
N ASN A 300 -17.09 -7.02 -4.81
CA ASN A 300 -17.58 -7.56 -3.54
C ASN A 300 -16.44 -7.96 -2.60
N GLY A 301 -16.79 -8.29 -1.36
CA GLY A 301 -15.86 -8.70 -0.32
C GLY A 301 -14.83 -7.62 -0.05
N THR A 302 -13.57 -8.05 0.04
CA THR A 302 -12.43 -7.15 0.24
C THR A 302 -11.85 -6.65 -1.08
N SER A 303 -12.44 -7.00 -2.22
CA SER A 303 -11.96 -6.59 -3.54
C SER A 303 -11.90 -5.07 -3.71
N SER A 304 -10.90 -4.62 -4.47
CA SER A 304 -10.71 -3.23 -4.86
C SER A 304 -10.77 -3.06 -6.37
N TYR A 305 -11.20 -1.89 -6.83
CA TYR A 305 -11.27 -1.58 -8.25
C TYR A 305 -10.92 -0.13 -8.50
N CYS A 306 -10.15 0.14 -9.56
CA CYS A 306 -9.87 1.50 -10.02
C CYS A 306 -10.03 1.56 -11.54
N GLN A 307 -10.86 2.48 -12.02
CA GLN A 307 -11.02 2.77 -13.42
C GLN A 307 -10.45 4.14 -13.74
N PHE A 308 -9.61 4.17 -14.77
CA PHE A 308 -9.00 5.37 -15.32
C PHE A 308 -9.73 5.77 -16.61
N GLN A 309 -9.99 7.06 -16.74
CA GLN A 309 -10.32 7.69 -18.00
C GLN A 309 -9.08 8.46 -18.46
N LEU A 310 -8.57 8.11 -19.63
CA LEU A 310 -7.41 8.73 -20.25
C LEU A 310 -7.84 9.50 -21.51
N ASP A 311 -6.99 10.39 -21.99
CA ASP A 311 -7.19 11.09 -23.26
C ASP A 311 -7.25 10.15 -24.48
N VAL A 312 -6.50 9.06 -24.45
CA VAL A 312 -6.42 8.07 -25.54
C VAL A 312 -7.16 6.76 -25.26
N LEU A 313 -7.51 6.48 -24.00
CA LEU A 313 -8.29 5.30 -23.60
C LEU A 313 -9.55 5.73 -22.82
N PRO A 314 -10.77 5.47 -23.34
CA PRO A 314 -11.99 5.96 -22.72
C PRO A 314 -12.31 5.31 -21.38
N GLY A 315 -11.76 4.12 -21.11
CA GLY A 315 -11.90 3.43 -19.82
C GLY A 315 -10.93 2.25 -19.72
N LEU A 316 -10.08 2.26 -18.70
CA LEU A 316 -9.19 1.15 -18.33
C LEU A 316 -9.38 0.84 -16.85
N GLY A 317 -9.80 -0.39 -16.53
CA GLY A 317 -10.07 -0.82 -15.16
C GLY A 317 -9.07 -1.85 -14.65
N VAL A 318 -8.67 -1.71 -13.39
CA VAL A 318 -7.89 -2.71 -12.64
C VAL A 318 -8.76 -3.24 -11.52
N LEU A 319 -9.03 -4.54 -11.52
CA LEU A 319 -9.74 -5.27 -10.46
C LEU A 319 -8.73 -6.09 -9.67
N GLU A 320 -8.73 -5.93 -8.36
CA GLU A 320 -8.01 -6.79 -7.43
C GLU A 320 -9.03 -7.53 -6.57
N SER A 321 -9.08 -8.86 -6.73
CA SER A 321 -10.04 -9.69 -6.01
C SER A 321 -9.47 -10.15 -4.68
N ASP A 322 -10.19 -9.82 -3.61
CA ASP A 322 -9.96 -10.25 -2.23
C ASP A 322 -8.48 -10.20 -1.79
N PRO A 323 -7.83 -9.02 -1.80
CA PRO A 323 -6.43 -8.87 -1.45
C PRO A 323 -6.14 -9.25 0.00
N GLY A 324 -4.90 -9.67 0.22
CA GLY A 324 -4.32 -9.97 1.52
C GLY A 324 -2.87 -9.49 1.62
N PRO A 325 -2.21 -9.62 2.79
CA PRO A 325 -0.84 -9.16 3.00
C PRO A 325 0.18 -9.71 1.98
N GLU A 326 -0.08 -10.88 1.40
CA GLU A 326 0.72 -11.47 0.32
C GLU A 326 0.66 -10.70 -1.00
N THR A 327 -0.47 -10.06 -1.30
CA THR A 327 -0.61 -9.18 -2.47
C THR A 327 0.14 -7.87 -2.26
N THR A 328 0.04 -7.28 -1.07
CA THR A 328 0.89 -6.13 -0.68
C THR A 328 2.38 -6.50 -0.72
N ALA A 329 2.76 -7.68 -0.24
CA ALA A 329 4.14 -8.17 -0.34
C ALA A 329 4.60 -8.34 -1.79
N TYR A 330 3.70 -8.75 -2.69
CA TYR A 330 4.00 -8.86 -4.10
C TYR A 330 4.31 -7.51 -4.74
N GLY A 331 3.58 -6.43 -4.43
CA GLY A 331 3.90 -5.11 -4.97
C GLY A 331 5.30 -4.62 -4.56
N LEU A 332 5.73 -4.88 -3.31
CA LEU A 332 7.11 -4.63 -2.87
C LEU A 332 8.13 -5.41 -3.70
N LEU A 333 7.87 -6.70 -3.97
CA LEU A 333 8.73 -7.52 -4.83
C LEU A 333 8.75 -6.99 -6.26
N ALA A 334 7.60 -6.64 -6.82
CA ALA A 334 7.46 -6.11 -8.17
C ALA A 334 8.25 -4.81 -8.34
N ASP A 335 8.18 -3.89 -7.37
CA ASP A 335 8.98 -2.67 -7.38
C ASP A 335 10.49 -2.95 -7.36
N MET A 336 10.94 -3.91 -6.53
CA MET A 336 12.35 -4.31 -6.54
C MET A 336 12.76 -4.84 -7.92
N LEU A 337 11.95 -5.71 -8.53
CA LEU A 337 12.23 -6.28 -9.84
C LEU A 337 12.21 -5.22 -10.95
N ASN A 338 11.30 -4.25 -10.89
CA ASN A 338 11.24 -3.12 -11.82
C ASN A 338 12.48 -2.23 -11.69
N ILE A 339 12.96 -1.96 -10.46
CA ILE A 339 14.20 -1.20 -10.24
C ILE A 339 15.41 -1.92 -10.84
N LEU A 340 15.41 -3.25 -10.75
CA LEU A 340 16.47 -4.09 -11.29
C LEU A 340 16.37 -4.33 -12.79
N GLU A 341 15.28 -3.87 -13.42
CA GLU A 341 14.98 -4.02 -14.84
C GLU A 341 15.09 -5.49 -15.29
N VAL A 342 14.61 -6.41 -14.44
CA VAL A 342 14.53 -7.85 -14.76
C VAL A 342 13.22 -8.16 -15.48
N VAL A 343 13.13 -7.69 -16.73
CA VAL A 343 12.11 -8.07 -17.70
C VAL A 343 12.74 -8.22 -19.07
#